data_AF-A0A352ISA4-F1
#
_entry.id   AF-A0A352ISA4-F1
#
_cell.length_a   1.000
_cell.length_b   1.000
_cell.length_c   1.000
_cell.angle_alpha   90.00
_cell.angle_beta   90.00
_cell.angle_gamma   90.00
#
_symmetry.space_group_name_H-M   'P 1'
#
loop_
_entity.id
_entity.type
_entity.pdbx_description
1 polymer ?
#
loop_
_entity_poly.entity_id
_entity_poly.type
_entity_poly.pdbx_seq_one_letter_code
_entity_poly.pdbx_strand_id
1 'polypeptide(L)'
;ALAVDLPRLAQRASDKLPSMRVGAVVMVIFAFLGNLPMFAGTDILKATTISGTMVMGLAPVFLFYGFTKWSPWSFHLSFWTGLGLGVLLAVGLIPASWAIGDGKYAMLLGVNAYGFLICTAGFFTPLVLRRLAGRSLAAGEA
;
A
#
# COMPACT_ATOMS: atom_id res chain seq x y z
N ALA A 1 1.85 33.79 11.21
CA ALA A 1 3.08 32.98 11.02
C ALA A 1 3.35 32.63 9.56
N LEU A 2 2.35 32.20 8.76
CA LEU A 2 2.55 31.76 7.36
C LEU A 2 3.25 32.76 6.41
N ALA A 3 3.06 34.08 6.60
CA ALA A 3 3.56 35.08 5.65
C ALA A 3 5.08 35.37 5.75
N VAL A 4 5.74 35.00 6.85
CA VAL A 4 7.18 35.27 7.07
C VAL A 4 8.06 34.12 6.54
N ASP A 5 7.51 32.90 6.48
CA ASP A 5 8.25 31.72 6.05
C ASP A 5 8.18 31.45 4.54
N LEU A 6 7.22 32.05 3.83
CA LEU A 6 7.11 31.97 2.37
C LEU A 6 8.39 32.43 1.63
N PRO A 7 8.97 33.60 1.91
CA PRO A 7 10.18 34.04 1.23
C PRO A 7 11.39 33.14 1.56
N ARG A 8 11.49 32.62 2.79
CA ARG A 8 12.56 31.71 3.20
C ARG A 8 12.42 30.32 2.56
N LEU A 9 11.20 29.83 2.36
CA LEU A 9 10.91 28.58 1.63
C LEU A 9 11.14 28.74 0.12
N ALA A 10 10.75 29.86 -0.47
CA ALA A 10 11.00 30.17 -1.88
C ALA A 10 12.50 30.26 -2.19
N GLN A 11 13.27 30.90 -1.30
CA GLN A 11 14.72 31.01 -1.44
C GLN A 11 15.43 29.66 -1.27
N ARG A 12 15.02 28.84 -0.28
CA ARG A 12 15.54 27.46 -0.12
C ARG A 12 15.15 26.52 -1.27
N ALA A 13 13.98 26.72 -1.88
CA ALA A 13 13.57 25.96 -3.05
C ALA A 13 14.50 26.30 -4.23
N SER A 14 14.76 27.58 -4.50
CA SER A 14 15.62 27.98 -5.61
C SER A 14 17.04 27.40 -5.54
N ASP A 15 17.60 27.20 -4.33
CA ASP A 15 18.94 26.63 -4.13
C ASP A 15 19.02 25.08 -4.17
N LYS A 16 17.88 24.39 -4.03
CA LYS A 16 17.82 22.91 -3.93
C LYS A 16 16.88 22.24 -4.92
N LEU A 17 16.21 22.99 -5.80
CA LEU A 17 15.35 22.39 -6.80
C LEU A 17 16.22 21.60 -7.79
N PRO A 18 15.93 20.31 -8.02
CA PRO A 18 16.56 19.58 -9.11
C PRO A 18 16.35 20.38 -10.40
N SER A 19 17.36 20.43 -11.28
CA SER A 19 17.27 21.29 -12.47
C SER A 19 15.94 21.03 -13.20
N MET A 20 15.24 22.10 -13.60
CA MET A 20 13.97 21.98 -14.34
C MET A 20 14.09 21.04 -15.54
N ARG A 21 15.29 20.94 -16.12
CA ARG A 21 15.65 20.00 -17.18
C ARG A 21 15.53 18.53 -16.76
N VAL A 22 15.97 18.15 -15.55
CA VAL A 22 15.82 16.78 -15.03
C VAL A 22 14.35 16.44 -14.84
N GLY A 23 13.56 17.35 -14.26
CA GLY A 23 12.12 17.16 -14.11
C GLY A 23 11.41 16.96 -15.45
N ALA A 24 11.73 17.80 -16.44
CA ALA A 24 11.19 17.69 -17.79
C ALA A 24 11.56 16.36 -18.47
N VAL A 25 12.82 15.92 -18.36
CA VAL A 25 13.26 14.63 -18.91
C VAL A 25 12.50 13.47 -18.27
N VAL A 26 12.33 13.48 -16.94
CA VAL A 26 11.57 12.43 -16.25
C VAL A 26 10.10 12.42 -16.67
N MET A 27 9.46 13.60 -16.82
CA MET A 27 8.09 13.70 -17.33
C MET A 27 7.95 13.11 -18.73
N VAL A 28 8.89 13.40 -19.63
CA VAL A 28 8.89 12.85 -21.00
C VAL A 28 9.05 11.33 -20.96
N ILE A 29 9.98 10.81 -20.15
CA ILE A 29 10.17 9.37 -19.98
C ILE A 29 8.88 8.70 -19.49
N PHE A 30 8.23 9.25 -18.45
CA PHE A 30 6.98 8.71 -17.94
C PHE A 30 5.83 8.80 -18.94
N ALA A 31 5.78 9.86 -19.75
CA ALA A 31 4.78 10.00 -20.81
C ALA A 31 4.93 8.89 -21.85
N PHE A 32 6.15 8.58 -22.29
CA PHE A 32 6.39 7.48 -23.21
C PHE A 32 6.11 6.12 -22.56
N LEU A 33 6.72 5.83 -21.40
CA LEU A 33 6.55 4.55 -20.71
C LEU A 33 5.09 4.27 -20.33
N GLY A 34 4.37 5.27 -19.83
CA GLY A 34 2.98 5.15 -19.41
C GLY A 34 2.00 4.88 -20.56
N ASN A 35 2.36 5.25 -21.79
CA ASN A 35 1.57 4.96 -22.99
C ASN A 35 1.91 3.60 -23.62
N LEU A 36 3.05 2.97 -23.29
CA LEU A 36 3.44 1.67 -23.86
C LEU A 36 2.37 0.57 -23.64
N PRO A 37 1.76 0.41 -22.45
CA PRO A 37 0.73 -0.61 -22.25
C PRO A 37 -0.53 -0.42 -23.11
N MET A 38 -0.81 0.80 -23.61
CA MET A 38 -1.98 1.04 -24.46
C MET A 38 -1.88 0.36 -25.82
N PHE A 39 -0.65 0.09 -26.30
CA PHE A 39 -0.42 -0.61 -27.56
C PHE A 39 -0.57 -2.13 -27.46
N ALA A 40 -0.63 -2.69 -26.24
CA ALA A 40 -0.67 -4.14 -26.00
C ALA A 40 -2.09 -4.73 -25.88
N GLY A 41 -3.15 -3.94 -26.15
CA GLY A 41 -4.54 -4.37 -26.00
C GLY A 41 -5.05 -4.22 -24.56
N THR A 42 -6.17 -3.54 -24.40
CA THR A 42 -6.48 -2.83 -23.16
C THR A 42 -7.53 -3.51 -22.29
N ASP A 43 -7.06 -4.20 -21.26
CA ASP A 43 -7.78 -4.34 -19.99
C ASP A 43 -7.45 -3.13 -19.09
N ILE A 44 -7.67 -1.89 -19.57
CA ILE A 44 -7.29 -0.65 -18.86
C ILE A 44 -7.83 -0.61 -17.43
N LEU A 45 -9.06 -1.12 -17.20
CA LEU A 45 -9.63 -1.22 -15.86
C LEU A 45 -8.86 -2.20 -14.97
N LYS A 46 -8.23 -3.25 -15.50
CA LYS A 46 -7.44 -4.17 -14.67
C LYS A 46 -6.17 -3.49 -14.16
N ALA A 47 -5.54 -2.60 -14.92
CA ALA A 47 -4.32 -1.93 -14.45
C ALA A 47 -4.57 -1.06 -13.20
N THR A 48 -5.63 -0.25 -13.21
CA THR A 48 -6.01 0.58 -12.06
C THR A 48 -6.55 -0.25 -10.90
N THR A 49 -7.20 -1.38 -11.17
CA THR A 49 -7.78 -2.23 -10.12
C THR A 49 -6.75 -3.18 -9.49
N ILE A 50 -5.81 -3.72 -10.27
CA ILE A 50 -4.69 -4.52 -9.77
C ILE A 50 -3.76 -3.64 -8.94
N SER A 51 -3.46 -2.42 -9.41
CA SER A 51 -2.68 -1.45 -8.62
C SER A 51 -3.39 -1.10 -7.30
N GLY A 52 -4.71 -0.86 -7.32
CA GLY A 52 -5.50 -0.67 -6.11
C GLY A 52 -5.42 -1.84 -5.13
N THR A 53 -5.44 -3.08 -5.66
CA THR A 53 -5.31 -4.30 -4.84
C THR A 53 -3.93 -4.39 -4.16
N MET A 54 -2.85 -3.97 -4.84
CA MET A 54 -1.51 -3.92 -4.25
C MET A 54 -1.42 -2.91 -3.09
N VAL A 55 -2.06 -1.76 -3.24
CA VAL A 55 -2.02 -0.66 -2.26
C VAL A 55 -3.02 -0.85 -1.12
N MET A 56 -3.98 -1.77 -1.26
CA MET A 56 -4.97 -2.12 -0.22
C MET A 56 -4.35 -2.41 1.15
N GLY A 57 -3.12 -2.96 1.20
CA GLY A 57 -2.41 -3.19 2.47
C GLY A 57 -2.16 -1.93 3.30
N LEU A 58 -2.29 -0.73 2.72
CA LEU A 58 -2.23 0.54 3.44
C LEU A 58 -3.55 0.92 4.11
N ALA A 59 -4.68 0.33 3.72
CA ALA A 59 -5.99 0.67 4.29
C ALA A 59 -6.05 0.54 5.81
N PRO A 60 -5.66 -0.60 6.44
CA PRO A 60 -5.66 -0.69 7.91
C PRO A 60 -4.63 0.22 8.57
N VAL A 61 -3.53 0.56 7.88
CA VAL A 61 -2.55 1.53 8.39
C VAL A 61 -3.21 2.89 8.57
N PHE A 62 -3.95 3.37 7.57
CA PHE A 62 -4.63 4.67 7.66
C PHE A 62 -5.86 4.64 8.57
N LEU A 63 -6.64 3.56 8.54
CA LEU A 63 -7.87 3.44 9.34
C LEU A 63 -7.58 3.26 10.84
N PHE A 64 -6.53 2.51 11.19
CA PHE A 64 -6.25 2.12 12.57
C PHE A 64 -4.96 2.71 13.14
N TYR A 65 -4.37 3.70 12.47
CA TYR A 65 -3.14 4.38 12.93
C TYR A 65 -3.22 4.82 14.40
N GLY A 66 -4.38 5.35 14.83
CA GLY A 66 -4.59 5.81 16.21
C GLY A 66 -4.64 4.71 17.27
N PHE A 67 -4.89 3.45 16.89
CA PHE A 67 -5.00 2.33 17.82
C PHE A 67 -3.66 1.64 18.10
N THR A 68 -2.73 1.70 17.15
CA THR A 68 -1.39 1.14 17.33
C THR A 68 -0.43 2.22 17.81
N LYS A 69 0.03 2.10 19.07
CA LYS A 69 1.21 2.84 19.53
C LYS A 69 2.39 2.46 18.63
N TRP A 70 2.81 3.37 17.75
CA TRP A 70 3.92 3.30 16.79
C TRP A 70 4.67 1.95 16.78
N SER A 71 4.26 1.07 15.86
CA SER A 71 4.94 -0.21 15.61
C SER A 71 5.27 -0.30 14.12
N PRO A 72 6.55 -0.15 13.71
CA PRO A 72 6.94 -0.31 12.31
C PRO A 72 6.55 -1.68 11.73
N TRP A 73 6.50 -2.71 12.58
CA TRP A 73 6.07 -4.05 12.19
C TRP A 73 4.60 -4.11 11.76
N SER A 74 3.71 -3.33 12.38
CA SER A 74 2.29 -3.27 11.97
C SER A 74 2.17 -2.76 10.53
N PHE A 75 2.98 -1.76 10.17
CA PHE A 75 3.03 -1.23 8.81
C PHE A 75 3.55 -2.28 7.83
N HIS A 76 4.72 -2.87 8.09
CA HIS A 76 5.35 -3.79 7.14
C HIS A 76 4.54 -5.08 6.92
N LEU A 77 3.98 -5.67 7.99
CA LEU A 77 3.13 -6.86 7.88
C LEU A 77 1.90 -6.57 7.01
N SER A 78 1.28 -5.41 7.17
CA SER A 78 0.10 -5.05 6.37
C SER A 78 0.45 -4.65 4.94
N PHE A 79 1.47 -3.83 4.75
CA PHE A 79 1.88 -3.34 3.44
C PHE A 79 2.36 -4.47 2.53
N TRP A 80 3.28 -5.32 3.03
CA TRP A 80 3.86 -6.38 2.22
C TRP A 80 2.87 -7.51 1.92
N THR A 81 1.92 -7.78 2.82
CA THR A 81 0.85 -8.74 2.54
C THR A 81 -0.08 -8.24 1.43
N GLY A 82 -0.49 -6.97 1.48
CA GLY A 82 -1.29 -6.35 0.41
C GLY A 82 -0.57 -6.34 -0.94
N LEU A 83 0.70 -5.92 -0.96
CA LEU A 83 1.50 -5.93 -2.19
C LEU A 83 1.68 -7.35 -2.74
N GLY A 84 2.00 -8.31 -1.86
CA GLY A 84 2.13 -9.71 -2.23
C GLY A 84 0.86 -10.27 -2.86
N LEU A 85 -0.30 -10.06 -2.23
CA LEU A 85 -1.59 -10.51 -2.79
C LEU A 85 -1.92 -9.85 -4.12
N GLY A 86 -1.62 -8.55 -4.28
CA GLY A 86 -1.81 -7.85 -5.55
C GLY A 86 -0.89 -8.38 -6.67
N VAL A 87 0.36 -8.72 -6.35
CA VAL A 87 1.29 -9.35 -7.30
C VAL A 87 0.81 -10.76 -7.65
N LEU A 88 0.41 -11.58 -6.66
CA LEU A 88 -0.13 -12.92 -6.89
C LEU A 88 -1.39 -12.87 -7.77
N LEU A 89 -2.26 -11.89 -7.57
CA LEU A 89 -3.43 -11.67 -8.43
C LEU A 89 -3.01 -11.30 -9.86
N ALA A 90 -2.00 -10.45 -10.03
CA ALA A 90 -1.50 -10.04 -11.34
C ALA A 90 -0.92 -11.20 -12.15
N VAL A 91 -0.24 -12.14 -11.48
CA VAL A 91 0.31 -13.35 -12.12
C VAL A 91 -0.67 -14.54 -12.15
N GLY A 92 -1.88 -14.38 -11.64
CA GLY A 92 -2.93 -15.41 -11.68
C GLY A 92 -2.70 -16.59 -10.73
N LEU A 93 -1.92 -16.41 -9.65
CA LEU A 93 -1.59 -17.46 -8.68
C LEU A 93 -2.55 -17.54 -7.48
N ILE A 94 -3.58 -16.69 -7.43
CA ILE A 94 -4.59 -16.77 -6.37
C ILE A 94 -5.53 -17.97 -6.63
N PRO A 95 -5.80 -18.83 -5.63
CA PRO A 95 -6.71 -19.95 -5.77
C PRO A 95 -8.13 -19.52 -6.17
N ALA A 96 -8.77 -20.30 -7.05
CA ALA A 96 -10.15 -20.04 -7.48
C ALA A 96 -11.17 -20.09 -6.31
N SER A 97 -10.84 -20.75 -5.20
CA SER A 97 -11.67 -20.77 -3.99
C SER A 97 -11.85 -19.40 -3.33
N TRP A 98 -11.02 -18.42 -3.67
CA TRP A 98 -11.16 -17.05 -3.20
C TRP A 98 -12.17 -16.25 -4.02
N ALA A 99 -12.63 -16.75 -5.17
CA ALA A 99 -13.65 -16.07 -5.96
C ALA A 99 -14.95 -15.92 -5.15
N ILE A 100 -15.50 -14.70 -5.12
CA ILE A 100 -16.80 -14.42 -4.51
C ILE A 100 -17.78 -14.09 -5.62
N GLY A 101 -18.82 -14.92 -5.75
CA GLY A 101 -19.85 -14.80 -6.79
C GLY A 101 -19.37 -15.24 -8.17
N ASP A 102 -20.17 -14.94 -9.19
CA ASP A 102 -19.92 -15.31 -10.58
C ASP A 102 -19.55 -14.09 -11.44
N GLY A 103 -18.63 -14.27 -12.38
CA GLY A 103 -18.29 -13.28 -13.40
C GLY A 103 -16.85 -12.77 -13.38
N LYS A 104 -16.55 -11.82 -14.28
CA LYS A 104 -15.18 -11.37 -14.61
C LYS A 104 -14.38 -10.73 -13.47
N TYR A 105 -15.06 -10.30 -12.39
CA TYR A 105 -14.42 -9.64 -11.24
C TYR A 105 -14.54 -10.44 -9.94
N ALA A 106 -15.08 -11.67 -9.97
CA ALA A 106 -15.29 -12.49 -8.77
C ALA A 106 -13.99 -12.72 -7.99
N MET A 107 -12.90 -13.02 -8.70
CA MET A 107 -11.56 -13.15 -8.09
C MET A 107 -11.04 -11.84 -7.51
N LEU A 108 -11.27 -10.73 -8.21
CA LEU A 108 -10.81 -9.42 -7.77
C LEU A 108 -11.53 -8.98 -6.49
N LEU A 109 -12.84 -9.16 -6.45
CA LEU A 109 -13.66 -8.91 -5.27
C LEU A 109 -13.19 -9.77 -4.09
N GLY A 110 -13.00 -11.06 -4.34
CA GLY A 110 -12.48 -12.01 -3.36
C GLY A 110 -11.15 -11.61 -2.76
N VAL A 111 -10.15 -11.35 -3.61
CA VAL A 111 -8.81 -10.94 -3.16
C VAL A 111 -8.85 -9.64 -2.36
N ASN A 112 -9.68 -8.67 -2.75
CA ASN A 112 -9.79 -7.43 -1.98
C ASN A 112 -10.53 -7.64 -0.65
N ALA A 113 -11.59 -8.45 -0.61
CA ALA A 113 -12.31 -8.73 0.62
C ALA A 113 -11.45 -9.53 1.63
N TYR A 114 -10.92 -10.70 1.21
CA TYR A 114 -10.08 -11.54 2.05
C TYR A 114 -8.74 -10.86 2.36
N GLY A 115 -8.14 -10.22 1.36
CA GLY A 115 -6.86 -9.53 1.53
C GLY A 115 -6.96 -8.36 2.50
N PHE A 116 -8.05 -7.59 2.49
CA PHE A 116 -8.26 -6.54 3.50
C PHE A 116 -8.30 -7.12 4.93
N LEU A 117 -8.99 -8.26 5.12
CA LEU A 117 -9.04 -8.96 6.41
C LEU A 117 -7.64 -9.46 6.83
N ILE A 118 -6.89 -10.06 5.91
CA ILE A 118 -5.53 -10.55 6.16
C ILE A 118 -4.57 -9.41 6.50
N CYS A 119 -4.61 -8.31 5.75
CA CYS A 119 -3.79 -7.12 6.00
C CYS A 119 -4.12 -6.51 7.37
N THR A 120 -5.42 -6.41 7.71
CA THR A 120 -5.88 -5.92 9.02
C THR A 120 -5.42 -6.84 10.15
N ALA A 121 -5.51 -8.16 9.97
CA ALA A 121 -4.99 -9.12 10.95
C ALA A 121 -3.47 -8.94 11.14
N GLY A 122 -2.71 -8.87 10.03
CA GLY A 122 -1.27 -8.62 10.04
C GLY A 122 -0.88 -7.32 10.74
N PHE A 123 -1.66 -6.26 10.56
CA PHE A 123 -1.48 -4.97 11.23
C PHE A 123 -1.59 -5.08 12.76
N PHE A 124 -2.53 -5.89 13.26
CA PHE A 124 -2.74 -6.07 14.71
C PHE A 124 -1.86 -7.17 15.33
N THR A 125 -1.29 -8.08 14.55
CA THR A 125 -0.39 -9.16 15.01
C THR A 125 0.66 -8.70 16.03
N PRO A 126 1.50 -7.67 15.77
CA PRO A 126 2.53 -7.26 16.72
C PRO A 126 1.96 -6.68 18.03
N LEU A 127 0.75 -6.10 18.01
CA LEU A 127 0.09 -5.61 19.21
C LEU A 127 -0.39 -6.78 20.08
N VAL A 128 -0.94 -7.83 19.46
CA VAL A 128 -1.36 -9.06 20.14
C VAL A 128 -0.15 -9.77 20.74
N LEU A 129 0.93 -9.93 19.96
CA LEU A 129 2.18 -10.53 20.44
C LEU A 129 2.77 -9.78 21.64
N ARG A 130 2.80 -8.44 21.60
CA ARG A 130 3.25 -7.62 22.74
C ARG A 130 2.37 -7.82 23.98
N ARG A 131 1.05 -7.90 23.82
CA ARG A 131 0.14 -8.18 24.95
C ARG A 131 0.34 -9.57 25.54
N LEU A 132 0.54 -10.59 24.71
CA LEU A 132 0.78 -11.96 25.16
C LEU A 132 2.14 -12.13 25.85
N ALA A 133 3.19 -11.49 25.32
CA ALA A 133 4.51 -11.47 25.95
C ALA A 133 4.49 -10.74 27.31
N GLY A 134 3.81 -9.60 27.40
CA GLY A 134 3.63 -8.88 28.67
C GLY A 134 2.84 -9.66 29.73
N ARG A 135 1.85 -10.47 29.30
CA ARG A 135 1.12 -11.40 30.19
C ARG A 135 1.99 -12.56 30.66
N SER A 136 2.91 -13.05 29.82
CA SER A 136 3.80 -14.16 30.18
C SER A 136 4.86 -13.76 31.21
N LEU A 137 5.32 -12.50 31.18
CA LEU A 137 6.22 -11.95 32.20
C LEU A 137 5.50 -11.78 33.54
N ALA A 138 4.26 -11.26 33.54
CA ALA A 138 3.46 -11.10 34.76
C ALA A 138 3.03 -12.45 35.39
N ALA A 139 2.93 -13.52 34.61
CA ALA A 139 2.60 -14.86 35.09
C ALA A 139 3.81 -15.66 35.61
N GLY A 140 5.04 -15.19 35.33
CA GLY A 140 6.29 -15.82 35.78
C GLY A 140 6.85 -15.26 37.10
N GLU A 141 6.23 -14.21 37.66
CA GLU A 141 6.58 -13.60 38.94
C GLU A 141 5.61 -13.97 40.09
N ALA A 142 4.75 -14.98 39.90
CA ALA A 142 3.80 -15.47 40.89
C ALA A 142 4.17 -16.85 41.44
#